data_AF-A0A484YWN1-F1
#
_entry.id   AF-A0A484YWN1-F1
#
_cell.length_a   1.000
_cell.length_b   1.000
_cell.length_c   1.000
_cell.angle_alpha   90.00
_cell.angle_beta   90.00
_cell.angle_gamma   90.00
#
_symmetry.space_group_name_H-M   'P 1'
#
loop_
_entity.id
_entity.type
_entity.pdbx_description
1 polymer ?
#
loop_
_entity_poly.entity_id
_entity_poly.type
_entity_poly.pdbx_seq_one_letter_code
_entity_poly.pdbx_strand_id
1 'polypeptide(L)'
;MPLWTALKPRCCLSTLQQKRVGSETAWIKKGDDPPLSVPPAPALKKVATVNPTPTPLTHAELNDLLDYGTWRMNNSQCSLDPSRREVRVTALTDDKALLIVSCEAGAYNTVDLAWLVSRKKPFAARTVRLRLPFTPSSQSSEMELMNASFDEKNRELTTLALGRGIGDCGIQTRWRFDGQRFRLVRYAEEPSCDGWKGPDAWPTLWITR
;
A
#
# COMPACT_ATOMS: atom_id res chain seq x y z
N MET A 1 27.63 -19.18 -28.67
CA MET A 1 26.45 -18.45 -28.19
C MET A 1 25.76 -19.27 -27.11
N PRO A 2 25.80 -18.83 -25.84
CA PRO A 2 24.69 -19.13 -24.94
C PRO A 2 24.23 -17.90 -24.13
N LEU A 3 22.90 -17.75 -24.05
CA LEU A 3 22.14 -16.78 -23.26
C LEU A 3 22.16 -17.16 -21.77
N TRP A 4 22.80 -16.40 -20.88
CA TRP A 4 22.56 -16.47 -19.42
C TRP A 4 23.06 -15.19 -18.71
N THR A 5 22.31 -14.07 -18.79
CA THR A 5 22.80 -12.81 -18.14
C THR A 5 21.77 -11.90 -17.47
N ALA A 6 20.59 -12.38 -17.08
CA ALA A 6 19.57 -11.50 -16.46
C ALA A 6 19.24 -11.75 -14.97
N LEU A 7 19.65 -12.87 -14.36
CA LEU A 7 19.26 -13.20 -12.97
C LEU A 7 20.21 -12.69 -11.86
N LYS A 8 21.38 -12.15 -12.20
CA LYS A 8 22.42 -11.78 -11.21
C LYS A 8 22.14 -10.55 -10.31
N PRO A 9 21.48 -9.46 -10.73
CA PRO A 9 21.55 -8.21 -9.98
C PRO A 9 20.73 -8.22 -8.68
N ARG A 10 19.54 -8.85 -8.65
CA ARG A 10 18.67 -8.85 -7.47
C ARG A 10 19.19 -9.73 -6.32
N CYS A 11 19.74 -10.91 -6.64
CA CYS A 11 20.35 -11.78 -5.62
C CYS A 11 21.57 -11.11 -4.96
N CYS A 12 22.38 -10.37 -5.74
CA CYS A 12 23.52 -9.64 -5.20
C CYS A 12 23.07 -8.59 -4.19
N LEU A 13 22.05 -7.80 -4.51
CA LEU A 13 21.56 -6.74 -3.64
C LEU A 13 21.01 -7.27 -2.30
N SER A 14 20.21 -8.34 -2.35
CA SER A 14 19.68 -9.01 -1.16
C SER A 14 20.80 -9.61 -0.30
N THR A 15 21.77 -10.27 -0.93
CA THR A 15 22.93 -10.87 -0.24
C THR A 15 23.82 -9.78 0.40
N LEU A 16 24.02 -8.64 -0.27
CA LEU A 16 24.76 -7.49 0.26
C LEU A 16 24.03 -6.81 1.43
N GLN A 17 22.71 -6.58 1.30
CA GLN A 17 21.90 -6.00 2.37
C GLN A 17 21.83 -6.90 3.61
N GLN A 18 21.81 -8.22 3.43
CA GLN A 18 21.83 -9.20 4.50
C GLN A 18 23.25 -9.53 5.01
N LYS A 19 24.29 -8.89 4.46
CA LYS A 19 25.72 -9.19 4.72
C LYS A 19 26.08 -10.68 4.56
N ARG A 20 25.44 -11.38 3.64
CA ARG A 20 25.63 -12.82 3.42
C ARG A 20 26.80 -13.15 2.49
N VAL A 21 27.38 -12.18 1.79
CA VAL A 21 28.48 -12.40 0.83
C VAL A 21 29.68 -12.98 1.57
N GLY A 22 30.18 -14.15 1.15
CA GLY A 22 31.28 -14.85 1.84
C GLY A 22 30.85 -15.93 2.85
N SER A 23 29.55 -16.05 3.17
CA SER A 23 29.03 -17.16 3.99
C SER A 23 28.59 -18.36 3.16
N GLU A 24 28.49 -19.55 3.76
CA GLU A 24 27.97 -20.75 3.06
C GLU A 24 26.53 -20.56 2.54
N THR A 25 25.78 -19.70 3.23
CA THR A 25 24.39 -19.35 2.89
C THR A 25 24.27 -18.25 1.83
N ALA A 26 25.38 -17.69 1.34
CA ALA A 26 25.37 -16.70 0.27
C ALA A 26 24.80 -17.33 -1.01
N TRP A 27 23.89 -16.63 -1.68
CA TRP A 27 23.38 -17.07 -2.97
C TRP A 27 24.34 -16.72 -4.11
N ILE A 28 25.18 -15.68 -3.91
CA ILE A 28 26.22 -15.26 -4.84
C ILE A 28 27.52 -15.07 -4.05
N LYS A 29 28.61 -15.72 -4.51
CA LYS A 29 29.91 -15.84 -3.82
C LYS A 29 29.79 -16.46 -2.43
N LYS A 30 29.49 -17.76 -2.39
CA LYS A 30 29.63 -18.60 -1.20
C LYS A 30 31.09 -18.58 -0.73
N GLY A 31 31.27 -18.56 0.59
CA GLY A 31 32.57 -18.76 1.23
C GLY A 31 32.39 -19.63 2.47
N ASP A 32 33.47 -19.83 3.20
CA ASP A 32 33.55 -20.85 4.27
C ASP A 32 33.15 -20.30 5.65
N ASP A 33 32.63 -19.06 5.73
CA ASP A 33 32.16 -18.49 6.99
C ASP A 33 30.94 -19.27 7.49
N PRO A 34 30.94 -19.73 8.76
CA PRO A 34 29.88 -20.57 9.30
C PRO A 34 28.51 -19.88 9.26
N PRO A 35 27.39 -20.62 9.13
CA PRO A 35 26.03 -20.08 8.96
C PRO A 35 25.57 -19.08 10.05
N LEU A 36 26.22 -19.12 11.22
CA LEU A 36 26.00 -18.22 12.37
C LEU A 36 26.53 -16.78 12.14
N SER A 37 27.25 -16.53 11.04
CA SER A 37 27.74 -15.21 10.65
C SER A 37 26.63 -14.28 10.11
N VAL A 38 25.45 -14.82 9.80
CA VAL A 38 24.29 -14.03 9.36
C VAL A 38 23.54 -13.51 10.59
N PRO A 39 23.47 -12.18 10.81
CA PRO A 39 22.70 -11.62 11.92
C PRO A 39 21.24 -12.08 11.83
N PRO A 40 20.58 -12.41 12.96
CA PRO A 40 19.16 -12.70 12.95
C PRO A 40 18.39 -11.53 12.35
N ALA A 41 17.32 -11.82 11.62
CA ALA A 41 16.48 -10.79 11.02
C ALA A 41 16.03 -9.80 12.10
N PRO A 42 16.18 -8.48 11.88
CA PRO A 42 15.77 -7.49 12.87
C PRO A 42 14.30 -7.66 13.27
N ALA A 43 14.00 -7.48 14.55
CA ALA A 43 12.63 -7.51 15.03
C ALA A 43 11.79 -6.45 14.30
N LEU A 44 10.61 -6.85 13.81
CA LEU A 44 9.72 -5.96 13.08
C LEU A 44 9.20 -4.86 14.01
N LYS A 45 9.26 -3.61 13.54
CA LYS A 45 8.63 -2.48 14.24
C LYS A 45 7.12 -2.71 14.29
N LYS A 46 6.50 -2.37 15.42
CA LYS A 46 5.06 -2.49 15.59
C LYS A 46 4.32 -1.25 15.06
N VAL A 47 3.24 -1.45 14.32
CA VAL A 47 2.27 -0.41 13.96
C VAL A 47 1.09 -0.53 14.89
N ALA A 48 0.73 0.57 15.56
CA ALA A 48 -0.40 0.59 16.46
C ALA A 48 -1.70 0.24 15.72
N THR A 49 -2.52 -0.57 16.36
CA THR A 49 -3.87 -0.96 15.91
C THR A 49 -4.89 -0.15 16.70
N VAL A 50 -5.90 0.40 16.04
CA VAL A 50 -7.06 0.92 16.75
C VAL A 50 -7.83 -0.25 17.34
N ASN A 51 -7.97 -0.25 18.67
CA ASN A 51 -8.86 -1.13 19.42
C ASN A 51 -9.77 -0.26 20.30
N PRO A 52 -11.07 -0.58 20.44
CA PRO A 52 -11.76 -1.74 19.86
C PRO A 52 -12.06 -1.59 18.35
N THR A 53 -12.52 -2.67 17.72
CA THR A 53 -13.14 -2.63 16.39
C THR A 53 -14.28 -1.61 16.42
N PRO A 54 -14.37 -0.69 15.44
CA PRO A 54 -15.40 0.32 15.45
C PRO A 54 -16.77 -0.28 15.26
N THR A 55 -17.76 0.40 15.84
CA THR A 55 -19.17 0.11 15.63
C THR A 55 -19.50 0.30 14.14
N PRO A 56 -20.18 -0.66 13.49
CA PRO A 56 -20.63 -0.52 12.11
C PRO A 56 -21.42 0.77 11.89
N LEU A 57 -21.37 1.33 10.68
CA LEU A 57 -22.17 2.50 10.33
C LEU A 57 -23.64 2.12 10.32
N THR A 58 -24.48 2.95 10.92
CA THR A 58 -25.94 2.80 10.76
C THR A 58 -26.34 3.19 9.33
N HIS A 59 -27.52 2.75 8.88
CA HIS A 59 -27.99 3.10 7.53
C HIS A 59 -28.11 4.62 7.32
N ALA A 60 -28.64 5.35 8.31
CA ALA A 60 -28.75 6.81 8.25
C ALA A 60 -27.37 7.49 8.20
N GLU A 61 -26.43 7.03 9.02
CA GLU A 61 -25.06 7.56 9.04
C GLU A 61 -24.33 7.29 7.72
N LEU A 62 -24.46 6.07 7.17
CA LEU A 62 -23.88 5.71 5.89
C LEU A 62 -24.42 6.60 4.77
N ASN A 63 -25.73 6.79 4.69
CA ASN A 63 -26.35 7.65 3.67
C ASN A 63 -25.85 9.10 3.79
N ASP A 64 -25.81 9.65 5.01
CA ASP A 64 -25.28 11.00 5.25
C ASP A 64 -23.82 11.16 4.80
N LEU A 65 -22.98 10.15 5.05
CA LEU A 65 -21.56 10.16 4.64
C LEU A 65 -21.39 9.97 3.13
N LEU A 66 -22.24 9.17 2.49
CA LEU A 66 -22.26 9.00 1.03
C LEU A 66 -22.70 10.28 0.33
N ASP A 67 -23.72 10.98 0.85
CA ASP A 67 -24.16 12.29 0.35
C ASP A 67 -23.04 13.33 0.50
N TYR A 68 -22.39 13.36 1.67
CA TYR A 68 -21.22 14.21 1.89
C TYR A 68 -20.07 13.89 0.92
N GLY A 69 -19.79 12.60 0.70
CA GLY A 69 -18.80 12.14 -0.24
C GLY A 69 -19.11 12.56 -1.67
N THR A 70 -20.36 12.42 -2.11
CA THR A 70 -20.83 12.85 -3.43
C THR A 70 -20.68 14.36 -3.61
N TRP A 71 -21.08 15.15 -2.60
CA TRP A 71 -20.91 16.60 -2.61
C TRP A 71 -19.42 16.99 -2.70
N ARG A 72 -18.55 16.40 -1.88
CA ARG A 72 -17.09 16.63 -1.92
C ARG A 72 -16.52 16.36 -3.30
N MET A 73 -17.02 15.32 -3.96
CA MET A 73 -16.54 14.89 -5.27
C MET A 73 -16.92 15.80 -6.41
N ASN A 74 -18.15 16.31 -6.38
CA ASN A 74 -18.58 17.31 -7.35
C ASN A 74 -17.79 18.63 -7.19
N ASN A 75 -17.19 18.86 -6.03
CA ASN A 75 -16.35 20.02 -5.73
C ASN A 75 -14.83 19.71 -5.77
N SER A 76 -14.43 18.51 -6.22
CA SER A 76 -13.02 18.12 -6.37
C SER A 76 -12.59 18.20 -7.83
N GLN A 77 -11.32 18.52 -8.07
CA GLN A 77 -10.74 18.51 -9.42
C GLN A 77 -10.44 17.06 -9.83
N CYS A 78 -11.44 16.38 -10.40
CA CYS A 78 -11.34 15.01 -10.88
C CYS A 78 -11.68 14.93 -12.37
N SER A 79 -10.87 14.19 -13.13
CA SER A 79 -11.01 14.04 -14.59
C SER A 79 -11.98 12.93 -15.00
N LEU A 80 -12.25 11.97 -14.11
CA LEU A 80 -13.18 10.87 -14.37
C LEU A 80 -14.61 11.40 -14.58
N ASP A 81 -15.35 10.85 -15.53
CA ASP A 81 -16.76 11.22 -15.75
C ASP A 81 -17.60 10.98 -14.47
N PRO A 82 -18.50 11.90 -14.06
CA PRO A 82 -19.32 11.75 -12.86
C PRO A 82 -20.07 10.42 -12.75
N SER A 83 -20.59 9.88 -13.85
CA SER A 83 -21.34 8.61 -13.86
C SER A 83 -20.47 7.38 -13.59
N ARG A 84 -19.15 7.51 -13.77
CA ARG A 84 -18.17 6.44 -13.55
C ARG A 84 -17.44 6.56 -12.21
N ARG A 85 -17.74 7.59 -11.42
CA ARG A 85 -17.14 7.79 -10.11
C ARG A 85 -17.81 6.90 -9.07
N GLU A 86 -17.03 6.32 -8.18
CA GLU A 86 -17.49 5.49 -7.07
C GLU A 86 -17.11 6.13 -5.74
N VAL A 87 -18.11 6.38 -4.89
CA VAL A 87 -17.90 6.86 -3.51
C VAL A 87 -18.01 5.67 -2.56
N ARG A 88 -16.96 5.42 -1.78
CA ARG A 88 -16.88 4.33 -0.81
C ARG A 88 -16.64 4.87 0.58
N VAL A 89 -17.39 4.35 1.56
CA VAL A 89 -17.33 4.79 2.96
C VAL A 89 -17.18 3.58 3.87
N THR A 90 -16.22 3.62 4.78
CA THR A 90 -15.98 2.55 5.76
C THR A 90 -15.75 3.10 7.17
N ALA A 91 -16.26 2.43 8.20
CA ALA A 91 -15.98 2.79 9.59
C ALA A 91 -14.51 2.53 9.95
N LEU A 92 -13.78 3.60 10.29
CA LEU A 92 -12.37 3.52 10.68
C LEU A 92 -12.18 3.54 12.19
N THR A 93 -13.04 4.23 12.91
CA THR A 93 -13.08 4.36 14.39
C THR A 93 -14.52 4.70 14.79
N ASP A 94 -14.84 4.78 16.09
CA ASP A 94 -16.17 5.23 16.53
C ASP A 94 -16.42 6.73 16.26
N ASP A 95 -15.38 7.50 15.95
CA ASP A 95 -15.49 8.93 15.65
C ASP A 95 -15.12 9.31 14.20
N LYS A 96 -14.50 8.40 13.44
CA LYS A 96 -14.06 8.64 12.05
C LYS A 96 -14.46 7.53 11.08
N ALA A 97 -14.85 7.94 9.87
CA ALA A 97 -14.99 7.11 8.69
C ALA A 97 -13.86 7.39 7.69
N LEU A 98 -13.49 6.38 6.92
CA LEU A 98 -12.67 6.50 5.73
C LEU A 98 -13.58 6.69 4.52
N LEU A 99 -13.45 7.83 3.85
CA LEU A 99 -14.12 8.14 2.59
C LEU A 99 -13.08 8.00 1.47
N ILE A 100 -13.34 7.15 0.47
CA ILE A 100 -12.50 6.98 -0.71
C ILE A 100 -13.34 7.25 -1.94
N VAL A 101 -12.76 7.96 -2.92
CA VAL A 101 -13.43 8.19 -4.18
C VAL A 101 -12.48 8.09 -5.37
N SER A 102 -12.92 7.37 -6.41
CA SER A 102 -12.23 7.32 -7.70
C SER A 102 -12.25 8.69 -8.40
N CYS A 103 -11.06 9.20 -8.76
CA CYS A 103 -10.90 10.55 -9.28
C CYS A 103 -10.37 10.59 -10.72
N GLU A 104 -9.46 9.68 -11.05
CA GLU A 104 -8.91 9.54 -12.40
C GLU A 104 -8.84 8.06 -12.77
N ALA A 105 -8.92 7.74 -14.06
CA ALA A 105 -8.76 6.37 -14.54
C ALA A 105 -7.83 6.33 -15.76
N GLY A 106 -6.85 5.42 -15.71
CA GLY A 106 -6.01 5.01 -16.82
C GLY A 106 -6.31 3.58 -17.27
N ALA A 107 -5.46 3.02 -18.14
CA ALA A 107 -5.67 1.70 -18.72
C ALA A 107 -5.73 0.56 -17.68
N TYR A 108 -4.96 0.66 -16.60
CA TYR A 108 -4.85 -0.38 -15.56
C TYR A 108 -5.06 0.13 -14.14
N ASN A 109 -5.10 1.45 -13.95
CA ASN A 109 -5.13 2.07 -12.63
C ASN A 109 -6.25 3.09 -12.53
N THR A 110 -6.95 3.07 -11.42
CA THR A 110 -7.80 4.16 -10.96
C THR A 110 -7.03 4.92 -9.87
N VAL A 111 -6.89 6.23 -10.00
CA VAL A 111 -6.34 7.08 -8.94
C VAL A 111 -7.51 7.51 -8.05
N ASP A 112 -7.44 7.14 -6.77
CA ASP A 112 -8.41 7.51 -5.77
C ASP A 112 -7.94 8.75 -4.97
N LEU A 113 -8.92 9.50 -4.45
CA LEU A 113 -8.73 10.45 -3.36
C LEU A 113 -9.33 9.87 -2.09
N ALA A 114 -8.76 10.17 -0.93
CA ALA A 114 -9.30 9.70 0.34
C ALA A 114 -9.26 10.75 1.46
N TRP A 115 -10.21 10.63 2.38
CA TRP A 115 -10.35 11.50 3.54
C TRP A 115 -10.70 10.71 4.80
N LEU A 116 -10.20 11.21 5.93
CA LEU A 116 -10.73 10.88 7.25
C LEU A 116 -11.86 11.87 7.55
N VAL A 117 -13.07 11.36 7.72
CA VAL A 117 -14.29 12.17 7.93
C VAL A 117 -14.83 11.90 9.32
N SER A 118 -15.26 12.93 10.05
CA SER A 118 -15.97 12.73 11.32
C SER A 118 -17.29 11.99 11.09
N ARG A 119 -17.68 11.14 12.04
CA ARG A 119 -18.92 10.35 11.96
C ARG A 119 -20.19 11.15 12.29
N LYS A 120 -20.04 12.32 12.93
CA LYS A 120 -21.15 13.22 13.29
C LYS A 120 -21.10 14.51 12.50
N LYS A 121 -22.29 15.06 12.21
CA LYS A 121 -22.49 16.38 11.61
C LYS A 121 -22.20 17.49 12.65
N PRO A 122 -21.68 18.65 12.23
CA PRO A 122 -21.17 18.95 10.89
C PRO A 122 -19.90 18.15 10.58
N PHE A 123 -19.80 17.62 9.36
CA PHE A 123 -18.69 16.76 8.98
C PHE A 123 -17.39 17.56 8.83
N ALA A 124 -16.36 17.12 9.56
CA ALA A 124 -14.98 17.57 9.41
C ALA A 124 -14.20 16.52 8.62
N ALA A 125 -13.46 16.93 7.59
CA ALA A 125 -12.73 16.02 6.74
C ALA A 125 -11.27 16.44 6.54
N ARG A 126 -10.35 15.50 6.66
CA ARG A 126 -8.91 15.69 6.42
C ARG A 126 -8.40 14.71 5.37
N THR A 127 -7.68 15.22 4.38
CA THR A 127 -7.11 14.40 3.30
C THR A 127 -6.15 13.34 3.86
N VAL A 128 -6.29 12.11 3.36
CA VAL A 128 -5.34 11.03 3.60
C VAL A 128 -4.18 11.21 2.64
N ARG A 129 -2.97 11.28 3.18
CA ARG A 129 -1.73 11.22 2.41
C ARG A 129 -0.92 10.03 2.89
N LEU A 130 -0.49 9.21 1.95
CA LEU A 130 0.34 8.03 2.22
C LEU A 130 1.79 8.41 1.96
N ARG A 131 2.63 8.27 3.00
CA ARG A 131 4.05 8.62 2.92
C ARG A 131 4.89 7.45 3.36
N LEU A 132 5.77 7.01 2.48
CA LEU A 132 6.73 5.96 2.75
C LEU A 132 7.72 6.43 3.82
N PRO A 133 8.14 5.54 4.75
CA PRO A 133 9.16 5.84 5.76
C PRO A 133 10.59 5.76 5.20
N PHE A 134 10.73 5.61 3.88
CA PHE A 134 11.97 5.58 3.11
C PHE A 134 11.74 6.26 1.76
N THR A 135 12.82 6.57 1.05
CA THR A 135 12.75 7.10 -0.32
C THR A 135 12.94 5.94 -1.30
N PRO A 136 11.93 5.59 -2.11
CA PRO A 136 12.07 4.54 -3.12
C PRO A 136 12.93 5.01 -4.30
N SER A 137 13.25 4.09 -5.21
CA SER A 137 14.00 4.35 -6.45
C SER A 137 13.35 5.40 -7.35
N SER A 138 12.02 5.53 -7.29
CA SER A 138 11.24 6.57 -8.00
C SER A 138 11.40 7.99 -7.42
N GLN A 139 12.21 8.15 -6.37
CA GLN A 139 12.57 9.43 -5.72
C GLN A 139 11.42 10.21 -5.06
N SER A 140 10.18 9.71 -5.09
CA SER A 140 9.07 10.26 -4.30
C SER A 140 8.70 9.34 -3.15
N SER A 141 8.70 9.88 -1.92
CA SER A 141 8.16 9.18 -0.76
C SER A 141 6.63 9.32 -0.63
N GLU A 142 6.01 10.23 -1.40
CA GLU A 142 4.55 10.38 -1.41
C GLU A 142 3.94 9.38 -2.38
N MET A 143 2.89 8.71 -1.92
CA MET A 143 2.20 7.65 -2.63
C MET A 143 0.80 8.11 -3.04
N GLU A 144 0.50 7.93 -4.32
CA GLU A 144 -0.86 8.03 -4.83
C GLU A 144 -1.68 6.80 -4.39
N LEU A 145 -2.98 7.01 -4.20
CA LEU A 145 -3.92 5.94 -3.87
C LEU A 145 -4.37 5.25 -5.15
N MET A 146 -3.48 4.49 -5.79
CA MET A 146 -3.83 3.70 -6.97
C MET A 146 -4.61 2.44 -6.59
N ASN A 147 -5.76 2.22 -7.23
CA ASN A 147 -6.66 1.08 -7.03
C ASN A 147 -6.87 0.79 -5.53
N ALA A 148 -7.19 1.83 -4.75
CA ALA A 148 -7.20 1.73 -3.32
C ALA A 148 -8.41 0.93 -2.83
N SER A 149 -8.21 0.04 -1.88
CA SER A 149 -9.28 -0.73 -1.24
C SER A 149 -9.02 -0.84 0.26
N PHE A 150 -10.08 -0.86 1.05
CA PHE A 150 -9.97 -1.05 2.49
C PHE A 150 -10.51 -2.43 2.86
N ASP A 151 -9.66 -3.24 3.48
CA ASP A 151 -10.03 -4.54 4.02
C ASP A 151 -10.51 -4.36 5.46
N GLU A 152 -11.81 -4.48 5.70
CA GLU A 152 -12.41 -4.33 7.03
C GLU A 152 -11.98 -5.42 8.02
N LYS A 153 -11.68 -6.62 7.53
CA LYS A 153 -11.27 -7.76 8.35
C LYS A 153 -9.85 -7.56 8.88
N ASN A 154 -8.93 -7.19 7.99
CA ASN A 154 -7.52 -6.95 8.36
C ASN A 154 -7.26 -5.52 8.83
N ARG A 155 -8.24 -4.61 8.65
CA ARG A 155 -8.17 -3.19 9.02
C ARG A 155 -7.04 -2.47 8.29
N GLU A 156 -6.85 -2.83 7.03
CA GLU A 156 -5.75 -2.35 6.19
C GLU A 156 -6.26 -1.68 4.90
N LEU A 157 -5.73 -0.49 4.62
CA LEU A 157 -5.85 0.15 3.33
C LEU A 157 -4.77 -0.44 2.41
N THR A 158 -5.18 -1.03 1.31
CA THR A 158 -4.29 -1.52 0.25
C THR A 158 -4.29 -0.54 -0.90
N THR A 159 -3.12 -0.31 -1.50
CA THR A 159 -3.01 0.32 -2.83
C THR A 159 -2.25 -0.62 -3.75
N LEU A 160 -2.64 -0.61 -5.03
CA LEU A 160 -2.05 -1.44 -6.07
C LEU A 160 -1.85 -0.61 -7.33
N ALA A 161 -0.60 -0.21 -7.57
CA ALA A 161 -0.18 0.45 -8.81
C ALA A 161 0.32 -0.61 -9.79
N LEU A 162 -0.35 -0.77 -10.93
CA LEU A 162 0.04 -1.67 -12.02
C LEU A 162 0.84 -0.92 -13.08
N GLY A 163 1.91 -1.52 -13.58
CA GLY A 163 2.76 -0.92 -14.61
C GLY A 163 2.19 -1.12 -16.02
N ARG A 164 2.59 -2.21 -16.67
CA ARG A 164 2.28 -2.50 -18.08
C ARG A 164 1.06 -3.42 -18.26
N GLY A 165 0.59 -4.05 -17.19
CA GLY A 165 -0.56 -4.96 -17.25
C GLY A 165 -0.91 -5.55 -15.89
N ILE A 166 -2.08 -6.20 -15.82
CA ILE A 166 -2.56 -6.88 -14.61
C ILE A 166 -1.60 -8.02 -14.26
N GLY A 167 -1.03 -7.94 -13.05
CA GLY A 167 -0.12 -8.96 -12.53
C GLY A 167 1.25 -9.04 -13.20
N ASP A 168 1.62 -8.03 -13.99
CA ASP A 168 2.89 -8.00 -14.71
C ASP A 168 4.03 -7.44 -13.84
N CYS A 169 3.82 -6.22 -13.35
CA CYS A 169 4.77 -5.45 -12.55
C CYS A 169 4.02 -4.32 -11.84
N GLY A 170 4.62 -3.77 -10.79
CA GLY A 170 4.03 -2.67 -10.06
C GLY A 170 4.41 -2.62 -8.60
N ILE A 171 3.62 -1.88 -7.84
CA ILE A 171 3.80 -1.66 -6.40
C ILE A 171 2.50 -2.00 -5.69
N GLN A 172 2.59 -2.85 -4.67
CA GLN A 172 1.51 -3.11 -3.74
C GLN A 172 1.92 -2.64 -2.35
N THR A 173 1.09 -1.80 -1.74
CA THR A 173 1.31 -1.35 -0.36
C THR A 173 0.11 -1.64 0.53
N ARG A 174 0.36 -1.92 1.81
CA ARG A 174 -0.66 -2.09 2.84
C ARG A 174 -0.39 -1.15 3.99
N TRP A 175 -1.44 -0.52 4.49
CA TRP A 175 -1.35 0.51 5.50
C TRP A 175 -2.38 0.28 6.59
N ARG A 176 -2.01 0.53 7.84
CA ARG A 176 -2.92 0.43 8.98
C ARG A 176 -3.09 1.79 9.63
N PHE A 177 -4.31 2.10 10.02
CA PHE A 177 -4.60 3.34 10.74
C PHE A 177 -4.18 3.23 12.20
N ASP A 178 -3.35 4.17 12.67
CA ASP A 178 -2.82 4.19 14.04
C ASP A 178 -3.67 5.04 15.02
N GLY A 179 -4.84 5.49 14.59
CA GLY A 179 -5.69 6.45 15.32
C GLY A 179 -5.51 7.91 14.85
N GLN A 180 -4.39 8.22 14.19
CA GLN A 180 -4.13 9.54 13.63
C GLN A 180 -3.91 9.50 12.12
N ARG A 181 -3.18 8.51 11.60
CA ARG A 181 -2.80 8.40 10.18
C ARG A 181 -2.55 6.96 9.79
N PHE A 182 -2.48 6.73 8.48
CA PHE A 182 -2.08 5.44 7.93
C PHE A 182 -0.57 5.26 8.02
N ARG A 183 -0.14 4.09 8.51
CA ARG A 183 1.26 3.69 8.66
C ARG A 183 1.54 2.46 7.81
N LEU A 184 2.69 2.47 7.14
CA LEU A 184 3.08 1.41 6.22
C LEU A 184 3.29 0.08 6.98
N VAL A 185 2.48 -0.91 6.63
CA VAL A 185 2.57 -2.30 7.10
C VAL A 185 3.40 -3.13 6.16
N ARG A 186 3.16 -3.00 4.85
CA ARG A 186 3.89 -3.75 3.84
C ARG A 186 4.12 -2.91 2.59
N TYR A 187 5.31 -3.02 2.02
CA TYR A 187 5.62 -2.54 0.67
C TYR A 187 6.21 -3.70 -0.11
N ALA A 188 5.61 -4.01 -1.26
CA ALA A 188 6.13 -4.95 -2.22
C ALA A 188 6.17 -4.33 -3.60
N GLU A 189 7.22 -4.64 -4.35
CA GLU A 189 7.47 -4.04 -5.66
C GLU A 189 8.07 -5.09 -6.60
N GLU A 190 7.51 -5.17 -7.79
CA GLU A 190 8.05 -5.93 -8.91
C GLU A 190 8.31 -4.95 -10.06
N PRO A 191 9.56 -4.48 -10.24
CA PRO A 191 9.86 -3.50 -11.26
C PRO A 191 10.01 -4.12 -12.67
N SER A 192 10.09 -5.45 -12.78
CA SER A 192 10.26 -6.14 -14.05
C SER A 192 8.92 -6.66 -14.54
N CYS A 193 8.48 -6.14 -15.68
CA CYS A 193 7.23 -6.52 -16.33
C CYS A 193 7.42 -7.78 -17.19
N ASP A 194 7.67 -8.91 -16.52
CA ASP A 194 7.90 -10.23 -17.14
C ASP A 194 6.72 -11.20 -17.00
N GLY A 195 5.62 -10.79 -16.35
CA GLY A 195 4.42 -11.60 -16.14
C GLY A 195 4.61 -12.83 -15.26
N TRP A 196 5.76 -12.99 -14.60
CA TRP A 196 6.07 -14.23 -13.88
C TRP A 196 5.30 -14.36 -12.57
N LYS A 197 5.03 -13.25 -11.89
CA LYS A 197 4.42 -13.23 -10.56
C LYS A 197 3.34 -12.17 -10.46
N GLY A 198 2.19 -12.55 -9.90
CA GLY A 198 1.14 -11.60 -9.50
C GLY A 198 1.46 -10.85 -8.20
N PRO A 199 0.65 -9.84 -7.84
CA PRO A 199 0.92 -8.90 -6.74
C PRO A 199 1.17 -9.54 -5.38
N ASP A 200 0.51 -10.66 -5.09
CA ASP A 200 0.66 -11.39 -3.82
C ASP A 200 2.03 -12.08 -3.68
N ALA A 201 2.71 -12.34 -4.80
CA ALA A 201 4.02 -12.99 -4.84
C ALA A 201 5.18 -12.01 -5.13
N TRP A 202 4.89 -10.71 -5.28
CA TRP A 202 5.92 -9.70 -5.50
C TRP A 202 6.88 -9.59 -4.30
N PRO A 203 8.18 -9.33 -4.56
CA PRO A 203 9.19 -9.16 -3.52
C PRO A 203 8.76 -8.11 -2.49
N THR A 204 8.74 -8.51 -1.21
CA THR A 204 8.46 -7.58 -0.10
C THR A 204 9.75 -6.86 0.27
N LEU A 205 9.76 -5.54 0.14
CA LEU A 205 10.91 -4.69 0.45
C LEU A 205 10.77 -4.01 1.83
N TRP A 206 9.56 -3.96 2.38
CA TRP A 206 9.29 -3.46 3.72
C TRP A 206 8.19 -4.26 4.39
N ILE A 207 8.38 -4.57 5.67
CA ILE A 207 7.35 -5.16 6.52
C ILE A 207 7.42 -4.60 7.95
N THR A 208 6.27 -4.33 8.54
CA THR A 208 6.09 -4.04 9.97
C THR A 208 4.96 -4.90 10.52
N ARG A 209 4.88 -5.03 11.85
CA ARG A 209 3.90 -5.89 12.52
C ARG A 209 2.76 -5.09 13.12
#